data_AF-V5H2H3-F1
#
_entry.id   AF-V5H2H3-F1
#
_cell.length_a   1.000
_cell.length_b   1.000
_cell.length_c   1.000
_cell.angle_alpha   90.00
_cell.angle_beta   90.00
_cell.angle_gamma   90.00
#
_symmetry.space_group_name_H-M   'P 1'
#
loop_
_entity.id
_entity.type
_entity.pdbx_description
1 polymer ?
#
loop_
_entity_poly.entity_id
_entity_poly.type
_entity_poly.pdbx_seq_one_letter_code
_entity_poly.pdbx_strand_id
1 'polypeptide(L)'
;SLYPKEPKKRALVDQRLFFDLDLDSRFHQIYNRNTLGGALPDPEKLKAANESLEFLNTFLNETEFVAGDHLTLSDLSLVAQISTLDVMKHDLSPYKDIKRWYDKVRVTAPGYKEANEDNLIILKEMIEKFSKGHE
;
A
#
# COMPACT_ATOMS: atom_id res chain seq x y z
N SER A 1 -1.85 21.40 3.70
CA SER A 1 -0.49 21.06 4.18
C SER A 1 -0.38 19.56 4.25
N LEU A 2 0.72 18.96 3.77
CA LEU A 2 0.92 17.50 3.82
C LEU A 2 1.12 16.96 5.25
N TYR A 3 1.59 17.81 6.17
CA TYR A 3 1.78 17.46 7.57
C TYR A 3 1.26 18.58 8.47
N PRO A 4 0.01 18.47 8.98
CA PRO A 4 -0.64 19.55 9.73
C PRO A 4 0.10 19.84 11.04
N LYS A 5 0.02 21.08 11.54
CA LYS A 5 0.59 21.47 12.85
C LYS A 5 -0.38 21.29 14.01
N GLU A 6 -1.68 21.22 13.72
CA GLU A 6 -2.70 21.01 14.74
C GLU A 6 -2.52 19.59 15.34
N PRO A 7 -2.44 19.46 16.68
CA PRO A 7 -2.06 18.20 17.32
C PRO A 7 -2.91 16.99 16.94
N LYS A 8 -4.25 17.12 16.88
CA LYS A 8 -5.14 15.98 16.58
C LYS A 8 -5.00 15.52 15.14
N LYS A 9 -4.96 16.45 14.18
CA LYS A 9 -4.74 16.15 12.76
C LYS A 9 -3.36 15.53 12.54
N ARG A 10 -2.33 16.02 13.23
CA ARG A 10 -0.98 15.46 13.16
C ARG A 10 -0.95 14.03 13.70
N ALA A 11 -1.56 13.81 14.88
CA ALA A 11 -1.63 12.49 15.49
C ALA A 11 -2.33 11.47 14.58
N LEU A 12 -3.35 11.89 13.82
CA LEU A 12 -4.02 11.02 12.86
C LEU A 12 -3.08 10.63 11.69
N VAL A 13 -2.34 11.59 11.14
CA VAL A 13 -1.33 11.30 10.10
C VAL A 13 -0.26 10.34 10.63
N ASP A 14 0.27 10.60 11.83
CA ASP A 14 1.27 9.73 12.46
C ASP A 14 0.71 8.32 12.69
N GLN A 15 -0.53 8.20 13.17
CA GLN A 15 -1.20 6.91 13.35
C GLN A 15 -1.27 6.12 12.04
N ARG A 16 -1.57 6.77 10.91
CA ARG A 16 -1.64 6.11 9.59
C ARG A 16 -0.25 5.71 9.09
N LEU A 17 0.79 6.48 9.40
CA LEU A 17 2.18 6.11 9.09
C LEU A 17 2.64 4.89 9.92
N PHE A 18 2.30 4.82 11.20
CA PHE A 18 2.58 3.62 12.01
C PHE A 18 1.81 2.39 11.53
N PHE A 19 0.56 2.58 11.09
CA PHE A 19 -0.22 1.53 10.45
C PHE A 19 0.46 1.04 9.16
N ASP A 20 0.98 1.94 8.32
CA ASP A 20 1.68 1.56 7.08
C ASP A 20 2.94 0.72 7.35
N LEU A 21 3.71 1.05 8.41
CA LEU A 21 4.86 0.24 8.82
C LEU A 21 4.46 -1.20 9.20
N ASP A 22 3.34 -1.37 9.90
CA ASP A 22 2.82 -2.70 10.26
C ASP A 22 2.27 -3.44 9.04
N LEU A 23 1.55 -2.74 8.16
CA LEU A 23 1.04 -3.27 6.89
C LEU A 23 2.21 -3.80 6.03
N ASP A 24 3.27 -3.00 5.91
CA ASP A 24 4.47 -3.36 5.17
C ASP A 24 5.19 -4.59 5.75
N SER A 25 5.35 -4.64 7.07
CA SER A 25 5.92 -5.79 7.78
C SER A 25 5.14 -7.09 7.51
N ARG A 26 3.79 -7.03 7.49
CA ARG A 26 2.95 -8.20 7.21
C ARG A 26 3.11 -8.68 5.78
N PHE A 27 3.13 -7.76 4.81
CA PHE A 27 3.30 -8.12 3.41
C PHE A 27 4.71 -8.62 3.08
N HIS A 28 5.76 -8.10 3.72
CA HIS A 28 7.12 -8.65 3.60
C HIS A 28 7.23 -10.10 4.10
N GLN A 29 6.45 -10.48 5.11
CA GLN A 29 6.41 -11.87 5.58
C GLN A 29 5.71 -12.81 4.58
N ILE A 30 4.77 -12.30 3.79
CA ILE A 30 4.07 -13.03 2.73
C ILE A 30 4.93 -13.10 1.47
N TYR A 31 5.44 -11.97 0.99
CA TYR A 31 6.19 -11.84 -0.26
C TYR A 31 7.69 -11.96 -0.05
N ASN A 32 8.10 -13.14 0.39
CA ASN A 32 9.50 -13.51 0.56
C ASN A 32 10.01 -14.30 -0.66
N ARG A 33 11.29 -14.68 -0.63
CA ARG A 33 11.94 -15.42 -1.73
C ARG A 33 11.22 -16.72 -2.12
N ASN A 34 10.59 -17.41 -1.18
CA ASN A 34 9.94 -18.69 -1.45
C ASN A 34 8.62 -18.49 -2.18
N THR A 35 7.79 -17.54 -1.74
CA THR A 35 6.49 -17.28 -2.37
C THR A 35 6.64 -16.60 -3.73
N LEU A 36 7.63 -15.72 -3.87
CA LEU A 36 8.04 -15.19 -5.17
C LEU A 36 8.55 -16.28 -6.12
N GLY A 37 9.11 -17.37 -5.59
CA GLY A 37 9.51 -18.56 -6.35
C GLY A 37 8.39 -19.58 -6.56
N GLY A 38 7.13 -19.23 -6.29
CA GLY A 38 5.95 -20.07 -6.56
C GLY A 38 5.43 -20.89 -5.37
N ALA A 39 6.04 -20.81 -4.19
CA ALA A 39 5.47 -21.43 -3.00
C ALA A 39 4.18 -20.71 -2.58
N LEU A 40 3.22 -21.45 -2.00
CA LEU A 40 2.04 -20.84 -1.42
C LEU A 40 2.42 -20.06 -0.15
N PRO A 41 1.81 -18.88 0.10
CA PRO A 41 2.01 -18.15 1.34
C PRO A 41 1.41 -18.90 2.53
N ASP A 42 1.95 -18.64 3.71
CA ASP A 42 1.37 -19.09 4.97
C ASP A 42 -0.07 -18.53 5.10
N PRO A 43 -1.10 -19.40 5.27
CA PRO A 43 -2.49 -18.95 5.32
C PRO A 43 -2.81 -18.00 6.46
N GLU A 44 -2.19 -18.15 7.64
CA GLU A 44 -2.43 -17.29 8.80
C GLU A 44 -1.83 -15.90 8.57
N LYS A 45 -0.63 -15.83 7.98
CA LYS A 45 0.01 -14.57 7.61
C LYS A 45 -0.76 -13.85 6.52
N LEU A 46 -1.19 -14.57 5.49
CA LEU A 46 -2.00 -14.02 4.40
C LEU A 46 -3.31 -13.43 4.95
N LYS A 47 -3.99 -14.17 5.83
CA LYS A 47 -5.19 -13.69 6.51
C LYS A 47 -4.91 -12.40 7.30
N ALA A 48 -3.86 -12.38 8.12
CA ALA A 48 -3.51 -11.21 8.93
C ALA A 48 -3.14 -9.96 8.12
N ALA A 49 -2.57 -10.11 6.92
CA ALA A 49 -2.31 -8.99 6.01
C ALA A 49 -3.60 -8.52 5.32
N ASN A 50 -4.48 -9.44 4.91
CA ASN A 50 -5.77 -9.10 4.33
C ASN A 50 -6.69 -8.38 5.33
N GLU A 51 -6.67 -8.78 6.61
CA GLU A 51 -7.35 -8.05 7.69
C GLU A 51 -6.82 -6.60 7.82
N SER A 52 -5.52 -6.38 7.56
CA SER A 52 -4.94 -5.04 7.56
C SER A 52 -5.47 -4.19 6.38
N LEU A 53 -5.67 -4.80 5.20
CA LEU A 53 -6.34 -4.14 4.09
C LEU A 53 -7.81 -3.82 4.40
N GLU A 54 -8.50 -4.65 5.19
CA GLU A 54 -9.86 -4.35 5.66
C GLU A 54 -9.89 -3.11 6.57
N PHE A 55 -8.91 -2.96 7.47
CA PHE A 55 -8.76 -1.75 8.27
C PHE A 55 -8.48 -0.52 7.41
N LEU A 56 -7.57 -0.61 6.44
CA LEU A 56 -7.30 0.49 5.51
C LEU A 56 -8.55 0.88 4.70
N ASN A 57 -9.29 -0.11 4.20
CA ASN A 57 -10.55 0.13 3.50
C ASN A 57 -11.57 0.82 4.41
N THR A 58 -11.61 0.45 5.69
CA THR A 58 -12.48 1.10 6.69
C THR A 58 -12.08 2.56 6.93
N PHE A 59 -10.79 2.87 7.09
CA PHE A 59 -10.33 4.26 7.24
C PHE A 59 -10.76 5.13 6.04
N LEU A 60 -10.69 4.56 4.85
CA LEU A 60 -11.07 5.21 3.61
C LEU A 60 -12.58 5.26 3.40
N ASN A 61 -13.39 4.46 4.08
CA ASN A 61 -14.83 4.53 3.94
C ASN A 61 -15.39 5.90 4.44
N GLU A 62 -14.77 6.45 5.47
CA GLU A 62 -15.25 7.64 6.17
C GLU A 62 -14.71 8.97 5.58
N THR A 63 -13.61 8.92 4.84
CA THR A 63 -12.83 10.11 4.46
C THR A 63 -12.29 10.03 3.03
N GLU A 64 -11.95 11.19 2.46
CA GLU A 64 -11.43 11.26 1.08
C GLU A 64 -10.01 10.70 0.96
N PHE A 65 -9.18 10.94 1.97
CA PHE A 65 -7.78 10.54 2.12
C PHE A 65 -7.60 9.82 3.47
N VAL A 66 -6.54 9.03 3.65
CA VAL A 66 -6.41 8.10 4.80
C VAL A 66 -6.43 8.78 6.17
N ALA A 67 -6.13 10.08 6.22
CA ALA A 67 -6.08 10.90 7.43
C ALA A 67 -7.02 12.14 7.37
N GLY A 68 -8.06 12.12 6.53
CA GLY A 68 -9.08 13.17 6.46
C GLY A 68 -9.38 13.64 5.03
N ASP A 69 -9.74 14.91 4.88
CA ASP A 69 -10.26 15.45 3.60
C ASP A 69 -9.17 16.04 2.68
N HIS A 70 -7.90 15.91 3.06
CA HIS A 70 -6.78 16.47 2.30
C HIS A 70 -5.65 15.47 2.20
N LEU A 71 -4.93 15.50 1.08
CA LEU A 71 -3.71 14.73 0.89
C LEU A 71 -2.68 15.04 1.98
N THR A 72 -2.11 13.98 2.56
CA THR A 72 -1.10 14.04 3.62
C THR A 72 0.09 13.13 3.34
N LEU A 73 1.13 13.19 4.18
CA LEU A 73 2.25 12.26 4.11
C LEU A 73 1.82 10.78 4.24
N SER A 74 0.79 10.47 5.03
CA SER A 74 0.31 9.10 5.14
C SER A 74 -0.29 8.57 3.84
N ASP A 75 -0.90 9.42 3.01
CA ASP A 75 -1.39 8.99 1.70
C ASP A 75 -0.23 8.65 0.76
N LEU A 76 0.83 9.47 0.79
CA LEU A 76 2.03 9.25 -0.03
C LEU A 76 2.78 7.98 0.36
N SER A 77 2.80 7.64 1.65
CA SER A 77 3.40 6.40 2.16
C SER A 77 2.57 5.18 1.72
N LEU A 78 1.27 5.18 2.04
CA LEU A 78 0.38 4.06 1.73
C LEU A 78 0.21 3.86 0.23
N VAL A 79 0.24 4.91 -0.60
CA VAL A 79 0.05 4.75 -2.05
C VAL A 79 1.23 4.02 -2.69
N ALA A 80 2.44 4.22 -2.17
CA ALA A 80 3.61 3.45 -2.60
C ALA A 80 3.40 1.97 -2.28
N GLN A 81 2.92 1.65 -1.06
CA GLN A 81 2.65 0.29 -0.65
C GLN A 81 1.55 -0.38 -1.47
N ILE A 82 0.40 0.27 -1.63
CA ILE A 82 -0.73 -0.28 -2.39
C ILE A 82 -0.37 -0.46 -3.87
N SER A 83 0.41 0.46 -4.44
CA SER A 83 0.89 0.31 -5.82
C SER A 83 1.86 -0.87 -5.99
N THR A 84 2.68 -1.15 -4.97
CA THR A 84 3.53 -2.35 -4.94
C THR A 84 2.69 -3.62 -4.92
N LEU A 85 1.63 -3.67 -4.11
CA LEU A 85 0.72 -4.83 -4.05
C LEU A 85 0.00 -5.09 -5.39
N ASP A 86 -0.37 -4.04 -6.13
CA ASP A 86 -0.96 -4.16 -7.48
C ASP A 86 0.04 -4.72 -8.52
N VAL A 87 1.31 -4.32 -8.43
CA VAL A 87 2.39 -4.92 -9.23
C VAL A 87 2.56 -6.39 -8.89
N MET A 88 2.55 -6.73 -7.60
CA MET A 88 2.65 -8.09 -7.06
C MET A 88 1.42 -8.96 -7.35
N LYS A 89 0.37 -8.40 -7.96
CA LYS A 89 -0.90 -9.09 -8.26
C LYS A 89 -1.60 -9.62 -7.02
N HIS A 90 -1.45 -8.95 -5.88
CA HIS A 90 -2.32 -9.17 -4.73
C HIS A 90 -3.75 -8.79 -5.11
N ASP A 91 -4.74 -9.59 -4.71
CA ASP A 91 -6.13 -9.30 -5.02
C ASP A 91 -6.64 -8.12 -4.17
N LEU A 92 -6.74 -6.95 -4.78
CA LEU A 92 -7.29 -5.75 -4.17
C LEU A 92 -8.77 -5.52 -4.54
N SER A 93 -9.38 -6.38 -5.36
CA SER A 93 -10.75 -6.21 -5.84
C SER A 93 -11.83 -6.15 -4.74
N PRO A 94 -11.66 -6.78 -3.56
CA PRO A 94 -12.63 -6.65 -2.46
C PRO A 94 -12.69 -5.24 -1.85
N TYR A 95 -11.61 -4.46 -1.97
CA TYR A 95 -11.41 -3.21 -1.24
C TYR A 95 -11.74 -1.98 -2.10
N LYS A 96 -13.04 -1.71 -2.25
CA LYS A 96 -13.53 -0.65 -3.15
C LYS A 96 -13.09 0.76 -2.73
N ASP A 97 -12.97 1.03 -1.43
CA ASP A 97 -12.55 2.34 -0.92
C ASP A 97 -11.04 2.54 -1.13
N ILE A 98 -10.24 1.47 -0.99
CA ILE A 98 -8.83 1.46 -1.41
C ILE A 98 -8.73 1.78 -2.90
N LYS A 99 -9.50 1.11 -3.76
CA LYS A 99 -9.44 1.37 -5.21
C LYS A 99 -9.78 2.83 -5.53
N ARG A 100 -10.87 3.36 -4.98
CA ARG A 100 -11.29 4.76 -5.19
C ARG A 100 -10.19 5.73 -4.76
N TRP A 101 -9.65 5.53 -3.57
CA TRP A 101 -8.58 6.37 -3.03
C TRP A 101 -7.30 6.24 -3.86
N TYR A 102 -6.93 5.04 -4.28
CA TYR A 102 -5.73 4.78 -5.08
C TYR A 102 -5.80 5.54 -6.41
N ASP A 103 -6.91 5.42 -7.14
CA ASP A 103 -7.14 6.15 -8.40
C ASP A 103 -7.05 7.68 -8.20
N LYS A 104 -7.53 8.18 -7.05
CA LYS A 104 -7.45 9.61 -6.70
C LYS A 104 -6.03 10.07 -6.38
N VAL A 105 -5.29 9.35 -5.52
CA VAL A 105 -3.95 9.77 -5.12
C VAL A 105 -3.00 9.79 -6.32
N ARG A 106 -3.11 8.81 -7.23
CA ARG A 106 -2.29 8.75 -8.47
C ARG A 106 -2.36 10.02 -9.32
N VAL A 107 -3.53 10.67 -9.37
CA VAL A 107 -3.74 11.87 -10.19
C VAL A 107 -3.59 13.18 -9.41
N THR A 108 -3.67 13.14 -8.08
CA THR A 108 -3.63 14.34 -7.23
C THR A 108 -2.28 14.55 -6.54
N ALA A 109 -1.51 13.49 -6.30
CA ALA A 109 -0.20 13.58 -5.68
C ALA A 109 0.81 14.23 -6.66
N PRO A 110 1.41 15.39 -6.28
CA PRO A 110 2.37 16.06 -7.15
C PRO A 110 3.56 15.15 -7.49
N GLY A 111 3.85 14.99 -8.78
CA GLY A 111 4.99 14.19 -9.24
C GLY A 111 4.81 12.67 -9.10
N TYR A 112 3.60 12.16 -8.83
CA TYR A 112 3.35 10.72 -8.62
C TYR A 112 3.95 9.83 -9.72
N LYS A 113 3.84 10.26 -10.98
CA LYS A 113 4.36 9.49 -12.11
C LYS A 113 5.87 9.26 -12.02
N GLU A 114 6.64 10.33 -11.86
CA GLU A 114 8.10 10.29 -11.79
C GLU A 114 8.59 9.66 -10.47
N ALA A 115 7.95 10.01 -9.36
CA ALA A 115 8.38 9.56 -8.03
C ALA A 115 8.02 8.09 -7.75
N ASN A 116 6.92 7.59 -8.31
CA ASN A 116 6.39 6.26 -7.99
C ASN A 116 6.06 5.42 -9.23
N GLU A 117 5.15 5.88 -10.11
CA GLU A 117 4.60 5.03 -11.19
C GLU A 117 5.67 4.48 -12.15
N ASP A 118 6.61 5.33 -12.58
CA ASP A 118 7.67 4.92 -13.50
C ASP A 118 8.61 3.89 -12.87
N ASN A 119 8.80 3.94 -11.55
CA ASN A 119 9.62 3.01 -10.79
C ASN A 119 8.94 1.63 -10.60
N LEU A 120 7.60 1.56 -10.71
CA LEU A 120 6.87 0.29 -10.64
C LEU A 120 7.19 -0.65 -11.81
N ILE A 121 7.59 -0.10 -12.96
CA ILE A 121 8.05 -0.89 -14.10
C ILE A 121 9.34 -1.65 -13.74
N ILE A 122 10.30 -0.95 -13.13
CA ILE A 122 11.57 -1.54 -12.67
C ILE A 122 11.30 -2.60 -11.61
N LEU A 123 10.41 -2.32 -10.66
CA LEU A 123 10.01 -3.28 -9.63
C LEU A 123 9.39 -4.55 -10.24
N LYS A 124 8.49 -4.39 -11.21
CA LYS A 124 7.87 -5.52 -11.92
C LYS A 124 8.92 -6.39 -12.61
N GLU A 125 9.88 -5.78 -13.32
CA GLU A 125 10.98 -6.51 -13.96
C GLU A 125 11.86 -7.25 -12.95
N MET A 126 12.11 -6.65 -11.77
CA MET A 126 12.84 -7.32 -10.69
C MET A 126 12.10 -8.56 -10.19
N ILE A 127 10.80 -8.44 -9.90
CA ILE A 127 9.96 -9.55 -9.44
C ILE A 127 9.93 -10.70 -10.48
N GLU A 128 9.79 -10.38 -11.77
CA GLU A 128 9.81 -11.37 -12.85
C GLU A 128 11.16 -12.08 -12.97
N LYS A 129 12.28 -11.37 -12.75
CA LYS A 129 13.62 -11.99 -12.74
C LYS A 129 13.81 -12.90 -11.53
N PHE A 130 13.36 -12.48 -10.35
CA PHE A 130 13.47 -13.28 -9.13
C PHE A 130 12.62 -14.55 -9.17
N SER A 131 11.44 -14.50 -9.78
CA SER A 131 10.56 -15.66 -9.93
C SER A 131 11.09 -16.69 -10.94
N LYS A 132 11.74 -16.25 -12.02
CA LYS A 132 12.33 -17.13 -13.05
C LYS A 132 13.67 -17.77 -12.67
N GLY A 133 14.38 -17.22 -11.68
CA GLY A 133 15.66 -17.77 -11.22
C GLY A 133 15.56 -19.11 -10.46
N HIS A 134 14.35 -19.67 -10.34
CA HIS A 134 14.04 -20.90 -9.61
C HIS A 134 13.40 -21.98 -10.51
N GLU A 135 13.33 -21.76 -11.83
CA GLU A 135 13.15 -22.83 -12.84
C GLU A 135 14.50 -23.46 -13.19
#